data_AF-A0A258A5V6-F1
#
_entry.id   AF-A0A258A5V6-F1
#
_cell.length_a   1.000
_cell.length_b   1.000
_cell.length_c   1.000
_cell.angle_alpha   90.00
_cell.angle_beta   90.00
_cell.angle_gamma   90.00
#
_symmetry.space_group_name_H-M   'P 1'
#
loop_
_entity.id
_entity.type
_entity.pdbx_description
1 polymer ?
#
loop_
_entity_poly.entity_id
_entity_poly.type
_entity_poly.pdbx_seq_one_letter_code
_entity_poly.pdbx_strand_id
1 'polypeptide(L)' 'MSAERKRSLTVAGHRTSVSLEEPFWEALKEIAAAQGLTVAALI' A
#
# COMPACT_ATOMS: atom_id res chain seq x y z
N MET A 1 6.93 -19.17 -3.54
CA MET A 1 7.70 -17.93 -3.32
C MET A 1 6.82 -16.79 -3.79
N SER A 2 6.32 -15.96 -2.88
CA SER A 2 5.46 -14.84 -3.26
C SER A 2 6.32 -13.75 -3.90
N ALA A 3 5.97 -13.32 -5.11
CA ALA A 3 6.73 -12.29 -5.81
C ALA A 3 6.47 -10.93 -5.15
N GLU A 4 7.54 -10.28 -4.67
CA GLU A 4 7.49 -8.90 -4.22
C GLU A 4 7.24 -7.95 -5.41
N ARG A 5 6.44 -6.91 -5.20
CA ARG A 5 6.15 -5.91 -6.23
C ARG A 5 6.35 -4.50 -5.70
N LYS A 6 7.15 -3.72 -6.43
CA LYS A 6 7.39 -2.31 -6.14
C LYS A 6 6.22 -1.45 -6.60
N ARG A 7 5.79 -0.54 -5.74
CA ARG A 7 4.72 0.44 -5.97
C ARG A 7 5.21 1.81 -5.51
N SER A 8 4.83 2.86 -6.23
CA SER A 8 5.13 4.24 -5.84
C SER A 8 3.86 4.93 -5.37
N LEU A 9 3.91 5.51 -4.18
CA LEU A 9 2.81 6.17 -3.49
C LEU A 9 3.26 7.56 -3.06
N THR A 10 2.31 8.45 -2.80
CA THR A 10 2.60 9.75 -2.20
C THR A 10 2.13 9.72 -0.75
N VAL A 11 3.07 9.75 0.19
CA VAL A 11 2.81 9.78 1.63
C VAL A 11 3.19 11.16 2.14
N ALA A 12 2.26 11.88 2.76
CA ALA A 12 2.47 13.25 3.26
C ALA A 12 3.10 14.22 2.23
N GLY A 13 2.75 14.09 0.95
CA GLY A 13 3.32 14.91 -0.14
C GLY A 13 4.68 14.43 -0.67
N HIS A 14 5.28 13.40 -0.07
CA HIS A 14 6.54 12.82 -0.51
C HIS A 14 6.31 11.54 -1.31
N ARG A 15 7.01 11.41 -2.45
CA ARG A 15 6.95 10.21 -3.27
C ARG A 15 7.78 9.11 -2.63
N THR A 16 7.12 8.07 -2.15
CA THR A 16 7.72 6.90 -1.50
C THR A 16 7.55 5.67 -2.38
N SER A 17 8.58 4.85 -2.49
CA SER A 17 8.50 3.54 -3.13
C SER A 17 8.45 2.45 -2.08
N VAL A 18 7.47 1.55 -2.18
CA VAL A 18 7.30 0.40 -1.28
C VAL A 18 7.36 -0.87 -2.13
N SER A 19 8.18 -1.83 -1.71
CA SER A 19 8.18 -3.18 -2.27
C SER A 19 7.46 -4.10 -1.29
N LEU A 20 6.39 -4.73 -1.75
CA LEU A 20 5.55 -5.59 -0.92
C LEU A 20 4.93 -6.70 -1.76
N GLU A 21 4.81 -7.90 -1.20
CA GLU A 21 4.15 -9.03 -1.85
C GLU A 21 2.66 -8.75 -2.05
N GLU A 22 2.09 -9.37 -3.09
CA GLU A 22 0.69 -9.16 -3.45
C GLU A 22 -0.30 -9.41 -2.28
N PRO A 23 -0.17 -10.49 -1.49
CA PRO A 23 -1.14 -10.76 -0.42
C PRO A 23 -1.18 -9.66 0.65
N PHE A 24 -0.02 -9.09 1.02
CA PHE A 24 0.04 -8.00 2.00
C PHE A 24 -0.48 -6.69 1.41
N TRP A 25 -0.22 -6.45 0.12
CA TRP A 25 -0.75 -5.27 -0.55
C TRP A 25 -2.28 -5.28 -0.62
N GLU A 26 -2.87 -6.44 -0.91
CA GLU A 26 -4.33 -6.59 -0.92
C GLU A 26 -4.93 -6.43 0.48
N ALA A 27 -4.29 -6.99 1.52
CA ALA A 27 -4.72 -6.76 2.91
C ALA A 27 -4.70 -5.27 3.29
N LEU A 28 -3.68 -4.50 2.87
CA LEU A 28 -3.65 -3.05 3.08
C LEU A 28 -4.81 -2.33 2.39
N LYS A 29 -5.19 -2.76 1.18
CA LYS A 29 -6.33 -2.20 0.45
C LYS A 29 -7.65 -2.48 1.16
N GLU A 30 -7.83 -3.68 1.69
CA GLU A 30 -9.02 -4.05 2.47
C GLU A 30 -9.15 -3.19 3.74
N ILE A 31 -8.07 -3.02 4.50
CA ILE A 31 -8.05 -2.19 5.70
C ILE A 31 -8.33 -0.72 5.34
N ALA A 32 -7.70 -0.20 4.30
CA ALA A 32 -7.90 1.17 3.85
C ALA A 32 -9.37 1.40 3.43
N ALA A 33 -9.95 0.47 2.67
CA ALA A 33 -11.35 0.52 2.27
C ALA A 33 -12.30 0.48 3.47
N ALA A 34 -12.04 -0.39 4.46
CA ALA A 34 -12.83 -0.48 5.68
C ALA A 34 -12.79 0.83 6.51
N GLN A 35 -11.69 1.59 6.43
CA GLN A 35 -11.54 2.88 7.12
C GLN A 35 -11.93 4.09 6.25
N GLY A 36 -12.33 3.88 4.98
CA GLY A 36 -12.60 4.98 4.05
C GLY A 36 -11.37 5.81 3.68
N LEU A 37 -10.17 5.21 3.80
CA LEU A 37 -8.88 5.83 3.50
C LEU A 37 -8.31 5.28 2.20
N THR A 38 -7.32 5.99 1.64
CA THR A 38 -6.46 5.41 0.61
C THR A 38 -5.33 4.62 1.29
N VAL A 39 -4.73 3.65 0.58
CA VAL A 39 -3.56 2.93 1.13
C VAL A 39 -2.43 3.88 1.51
N ALA A 40 -2.21 4.96 0.75
CA ALA A 40 -1.19 5.96 1.06
C ALA A 40 -1.53 6.85 2.26
N ALA A 41 -2.79 6.91 2.67
CA ALA A 41 -3.24 7.64 3.87
C ALA A 41 -3.33 6.73 5.11
N LEU A 42 -3.39 5.42 4.91
CA LEU A 42 -3.36 4.42 5.98
C LEU A 42 -1.94 4.22 6.55
N ILE A 43 -0.91 4.47 5.73
CA ILE A 43 0.51 4.32 6.06
C ILE A 43 1.12 5.69 6.34
#